data_AF-A0A925B871-F1
#
_entry.id   AF-A0A925B871-F1
#
_cell.length_a   1.000
_cell.length_b   1.000
_cell.length_c   1.000
_cell.angle_alpha   90.00
_cell.angle_beta   90.00
_cell.angle_gamma   90.00
#
_symmetry.space_group_name_H-M   'P 1'
#
loop_
_entity.id
_entity.type
_entity.pdbx_description
1 polymer ?
#
loop_
_entity_poly.entity_id
_entity_poly.type
_entity_poly.pdbx_seq_one_letter_code
_entity_poly.pdbx_strand_id
1 'polypeptide(L)'
;MRLSRFATVALLACVAAAPAMSFSVSFVATAAPQATAAPDSSVYAGPNTKEPKSLPFIVYRVERRPAGEFVVTFESGETWQQVEPDVTIELTRGETVVIRRRGGSFVLESRTGLSTRVKRVRY
;
A
#
# COMPACT_ATOMS: atom_id res chain seq x y z
N MET A 1 -37.99 19.47 -45.00
CA MET A 1 -38.24 18.30 -44.12
C MET A 1 -36.87 17.88 -43.59
N ARG A 2 -36.48 17.92 -42.30
CA ARG A 2 -37.19 17.76 -41.02
C ARG A 2 -36.76 18.85 -40.02
N LEU A 3 -37.73 19.43 -39.32
CA LEU A 3 -37.58 20.13 -38.05
C LEU A 3 -37.27 19.11 -36.94
N SER A 4 -36.59 19.55 -35.88
CA SER A 4 -36.93 19.37 -34.44
C SER A 4 -35.64 19.46 -33.61
N ARG A 5 -35.32 20.63 -33.03
CA ARG A 5 -35.68 21.03 -31.64
C ARG A 5 -35.19 20.00 -30.61
N PHE A 6 -33.98 20.19 -30.10
CA PHE A 6 -33.54 19.54 -28.87
C PHE A 6 -33.89 20.40 -27.65
N ALA A 7 -34.27 19.69 -26.61
CA ALA A 7 -35.14 20.12 -25.54
C ALA A 7 -34.43 20.90 -24.44
N THR A 8 -35.14 21.93 -23.99
CA THR A 8 -35.38 22.36 -22.60
C THR A 8 -34.50 21.78 -21.51
N VAL A 9 -33.69 22.67 -20.94
CA VAL A 9 -33.07 22.59 -19.62
C VAL A 9 -34.16 22.43 -18.54
N ALA A 10 -34.07 21.37 -17.74
CA ALA A 10 -34.83 21.22 -16.51
C ALA A 10 -33.87 21.14 -15.34
N LEU A 11 -33.71 22.28 -14.67
CA LEU A 11 -33.05 22.43 -13.38
C LEU A 11 -34.11 22.12 -12.31
N LEU A 12 -33.96 21.02 -11.57
CA LEU A 12 -34.77 20.77 -10.37
C LEU A 12 -33.90 20.14 -9.28
N ALA A 13 -33.83 20.85 -8.15
CA ALA A 13 -33.10 20.51 -6.95
C ALA A 13 -33.77 19.36 -6.18
N CYS A 14 -32.97 18.57 -5.46
CA CYS A 14 -33.42 17.90 -4.25
C CYS A 14 -32.27 17.88 -3.25
N VAL A 15 -32.33 18.78 -2.27
CA VAL A 15 -31.49 18.77 -1.07
C VAL A 15 -32.15 17.81 -0.09
N ALA A 16 -31.49 16.68 0.19
CA ALA A 16 -31.89 15.75 1.24
C ALA A 16 -30.84 15.80 2.36
N ALA A 17 -31.27 16.26 3.53
CA ALA A 17 -30.49 16.36 4.74
C ALA A 17 -30.11 14.97 5.29
N ALA A 18 -28.83 14.72 5.52
CA ALA A 18 -28.35 13.50 6.16
C ALA A 18 -28.16 13.74 7.69
N PRO A 19 -28.49 12.76 8.54
CA PRO A 19 -28.39 12.87 9.99
C PRO A 19 -26.92 12.88 10.46
N ALA A 20 -26.60 13.83 11.34
CA ALA A 20 -25.33 13.87 12.06
C ALA A 20 -25.27 12.69 13.06
N MET A 21 -24.33 11.77 12.84
CA MET A 21 -24.02 10.73 13.82
C MET A 21 -23.12 11.30 14.91
N SER A 22 -23.64 11.31 16.14
CA SER A 22 -22.88 11.65 17.34
C SER A 22 -21.88 10.54 17.65
N PHE A 23 -20.59 10.85 17.56
CA PHE A 23 -19.53 9.96 18.01
C PHE A 23 -19.16 10.29 19.46
N SER A 24 -19.45 9.36 20.37
CA SER A 24 -18.92 9.40 21.73
C SER A 24 -17.47 8.95 21.71
N VAL A 25 -16.53 9.87 21.97
CA VAL A 25 -15.11 9.56 22.10
C VAL A 25 -14.83 9.26 23.58
N SER A 26 -14.64 7.99 23.92
CA SER A 26 -14.13 7.61 25.23
C SER A 26 -12.63 7.91 25.31
N PHE A 27 -12.29 9.00 26.01
CA PHE A 27 -10.91 9.33 26.37
C PHE A 27 -10.47 8.43 27.52
N VAL A 28 -9.64 7.42 27.25
CA VAL A 28 -8.97 6.64 28.30
C VAL A 28 -7.69 7.34 28.69
N ALA A 29 -7.60 7.62 29.99
CA ALA A 29 -6.53 8.35 30.64
C ALA A 29 -5.14 7.78 30.36
N THR A 30 -4.22 8.71 30.07
CA THR A 30 -2.78 8.54 30.02
C THR A 30 -2.25 7.89 31.30
N ALA A 31 -1.83 6.62 31.20
CA ALA A 31 -0.95 6.00 32.19
C ALA A 31 0.46 6.58 32.03
N ALA A 32 1.08 6.93 33.15
CA ALA A 32 2.37 7.58 33.26
C ALA A 32 3.52 6.79 32.58
N PRO A 33 4.53 7.48 32.03
CA PRO A 33 5.75 6.83 31.54
C PRO A 33 6.57 6.32 32.74
N GLN A 34 6.62 5.00 32.91
CA GLN A 34 7.65 4.37 33.73
C GLN A 34 8.99 4.49 33.01
N ALA A 35 9.85 5.35 33.56
CA ALA A 35 11.22 5.50 33.11
C ALA A 35 12.10 4.34 33.62
N THR A 36 12.97 3.90 32.72
CA THR A 36 14.29 3.33 33.00
C THR A 36 14.36 1.85 33.37
N ALA A 37 14.23 0.98 32.36
CA ALA A 37 15.11 -0.17 32.25
C ALA A 37 16.13 0.15 31.15
N ALA A 38 17.41 0.25 31.55
CA ALA A 38 18.52 0.40 30.62
C ALA A 38 18.56 -0.81 29.67
N PRO A 39 18.57 -0.62 28.34
CA PRO A 39 18.98 -1.70 27.46
C PRO A 39 20.49 -1.75 27.49
N ASP A 40 21.02 -2.76 28.19
CA ASP A 40 22.33 -3.32 27.87
C ASP A 40 22.23 -3.91 26.46
N SER A 41 22.43 -3.08 25.44
CA SER A 41 22.43 -3.45 24.03
C SER A 41 23.85 -3.60 23.52
N SER A 42 24.69 -4.38 24.23
CA SER A 42 25.75 -5.14 23.57
C SER A 42 25.14 -6.38 22.89
N VAL A 43 24.20 -6.18 21.96
CA VAL A 43 23.82 -7.24 21.01
C VAL A 43 24.92 -7.27 19.96
N TYR A 44 25.91 -8.11 20.22
CA TYR A 44 26.85 -8.60 19.23
C TYR A 44 26.06 -9.05 18.00
N ALA A 45 26.13 -8.25 16.93
CA ALA A 45 25.70 -8.64 15.59
C ALA A 45 26.65 -9.75 15.10
N GLY A 46 26.36 -10.99 15.48
CA GLY A 46 27.00 -12.15 14.89
C GLY A 46 26.69 -12.23 13.38
N PRO A 47 27.57 -12.85 12.57
CA PRO A 47 27.46 -12.90 11.10
C PRO A 47 26.30 -13.75 10.54
N ASN A 48 25.25 -14.03 11.32
CA ASN A 48 24.08 -14.82 10.94
C ASN A 48 22.76 -14.07 11.18
N THR A 49 22.68 -12.83 10.69
CA THR A 49 21.41 -12.10 10.65
C THR A 49 20.52 -12.80 9.61
N LYS A 50 19.63 -13.69 10.08
CA LYS A 50 18.58 -14.30 9.25
C LYS A 50 17.78 -13.14 8.64
N GLU A 51 17.93 -12.92 7.34
CA GLU A 51 17.11 -11.93 6.64
C GLU A 51 15.64 -12.19 6.98
N PRO A 52 14.88 -11.14 7.36
CA PRO A 52 13.48 -11.30 7.70
C PRO A 52 12.73 -11.95 6.54
N LYS A 53 12.01 -13.05 6.85
CA LYS A 53 11.28 -13.86 5.87
C LYS A 53 10.20 -13.07 5.12
N SER A 54 9.74 -11.98 5.71
CA SER A 54 8.73 -11.08 5.19
C SER A 54 9.01 -9.64 5.64
N LEU A 55 8.92 -8.70 4.71
CA LEU A 55 9.14 -7.28 4.95
C LEU A 55 7.91 -6.49 4.47
N PRO A 56 7.27 -5.69 5.34
CA PRO A 56 6.22 -4.77 4.92
C PRO A 56 6.84 -3.53 4.25
N PHE A 57 6.22 -3.05 3.18
CA PHE A 57 6.60 -1.84 2.47
C PHE A 57 5.39 -0.98 2.15
N ILE A 58 5.57 0.33 2.16
CA ILE A 58 4.55 1.30 1.77
C ILE A 58 4.82 1.75 0.33
N VAL A 59 3.82 1.60 -0.54
CA VAL A 59 3.91 1.97 -1.95
C VAL A 59 3.99 3.49 -2.09
N TYR A 60 5.12 4.00 -2.58
CA TYR A 60 5.31 5.42 -2.86
C TYR A 60 4.90 5.78 -4.29
N ARG A 61 5.33 4.98 -5.28
CA ARG A 61 5.07 5.20 -6.71
C ARG A 61 4.96 3.87 -7.44
N VAL A 62 4.04 3.77 -8.39
CA VAL A 62 3.90 2.63 -9.29
C VAL A 62 4.01 3.15 -10.72
N GLU A 63 4.91 2.57 -11.49
CA GLU A 63 5.11 2.86 -12.91
C GLU A 63 4.77 1.62 -13.72
N ARG A 64 3.81 1.71 -14.63
CA ARG A 64 3.44 0.61 -15.52
C ARG A 64 4.21 0.72 -16.83
N ARG A 65 4.88 -0.36 -17.22
CA ARG A 65 5.54 -0.50 -18.52
C ARG A 65 4.49 -0.88 -19.58
N PRO A 66 4.72 -0.53 -20.85
CA PRO A 66 3.82 -0.91 -21.96
C PRO A 66 3.72 -2.42 -22.17
N ALA A 67 4.68 -3.20 -21.69
CA ALA A 67 4.66 -4.67 -21.72
C ALA A 67 3.76 -5.31 -20.65
N GLY A 68 3.07 -4.54 -19.82
CA GLY A 68 2.20 -5.03 -18.74
C GLY A 68 2.90 -5.24 -17.39
N GLU A 69 4.23 -5.17 -17.35
CA GLU A 69 4.99 -5.17 -16.09
C GLU A 69 4.81 -3.88 -15.31
N PHE A 70 4.91 -3.93 -13.98
CA PHE A 70 5.05 -2.74 -13.15
C PHE A 70 6.39 -2.65 -12.44
N VAL A 71 6.81 -1.42 -12.20
CA VAL A 71 7.93 -1.05 -11.33
C VAL A 71 7.35 -0.27 -10.16
N VAL A 72 7.52 -0.80 -8.95
CA VAL A 72 7.07 -0.17 -7.71
C VAL A 72 8.27 0.42 -6.97
N THR A 73 8.13 1.66 -6.53
CA THR A 73 9.08 2.31 -5.62
C THR A 73 8.39 2.47 -4.29
N PHE A 74 9.07 2.08 -3.22
CA PHE A 74 8.58 2.17 -1.86
C PHE A 74 9.06 3.46 -1.17
N GLU A 75 8.44 3.82 -0.06
CA GLU A 75 8.87 4.99 0.74
C GLU A 75 10.31 4.87 1.27
N SER A 76 10.81 3.64 1.43
CA SER A 76 12.22 3.38 1.75
C SER A 76 13.18 3.78 0.63
N GLY A 77 12.67 4.17 -0.54
CA GLY A 77 13.46 4.42 -1.76
C GLY A 77 13.83 3.16 -2.51
N GLU A 78 13.45 1.97 -2.02
CA GLU A 78 13.72 0.73 -2.74
C GLU A 78 12.78 0.57 -3.94
N THR A 79 13.35 0.21 -5.08
CA THR A 79 12.61 -0.05 -6.31
C THR A 79 12.60 -1.54 -6.65
N TRP A 80 11.44 -2.04 -7.01
CA TRP A 80 11.19 -3.44 -7.33
C TRP A 80 10.42 -3.54 -8.63
N GLN A 81 10.78 -4.51 -9.47
CA GLN A 81 10.14 -4.75 -10.77
C GLN A 81 9.47 -6.11 -10.76
N GLN A 82 8.27 -6.19 -11.32
CA GLN A 82 7.57 -7.44 -11.60
C GLN A 82 8.35 -8.30 -12.59
N VAL A 83 8.47 -9.59 -12.31
CA VAL A 83 9.18 -10.56 -13.16
C VAL A 83 8.22 -11.26 -14.12
N GLU A 84 6.99 -11.54 -13.69
CA GLU A 84 5.98 -12.27 -14.45
C GLU A 84 4.79 -11.35 -14.74
N PRO A 85 4.60 -10.87 -15.98
CA PRO A 85 3.53 -9.93 -16.34
C PRO A 85 2.13 -10.56 -16.37
N ASP A 86 2.04 -11.89 -16.31
CA ASP A 86 0.76 -12.63 -16.40
C ASP A 86 -0.21 -12.30 -15.26
N VAL A 87 0.31 -11.84 -14.11
CA VAL A 87 -0.49 -11.46 -12.94
C VAL A 87 -0.67 -9.95 -12.90
N THR A 88 -1.85 -9.47 -13.26
CA THR A 88 -2.19 -8.05 -13.07
C THR A 88 -2.54 -7.81 -11.61
N ILE A 89 -1.72 -7.01 -10.93
CA ILE A 89 -2.02 -6.52 -9.57
C ILE A 89 -2.27 -5.01 -9.65
N GLU A 90 -3.35 -4.58 -9.02
CA GLU A 90 -3.58 -3.16 -8.78
C GLU A 90 -2.95 -2.77 -7.45
N LEU A 91 -1.93 -1.92 -7.52
CA LEU A 91 -1.26 -1.36 -6.36
C LEU A 91 -1.62 0.11 -6.26
N THR A 92 -2.09 0.53 -5.09
CA THR A 92 -2.42 1.93 -4.84
C THR A 92 -1.30 2.62 -4.08
N ARG A 93 -1.05 3.91 -4.37
CA ARG A 93 -0.11 4.71 -3.58
C ARG A 93 -0.58 4.81 -2.12
N GLY A 94 0.33 4.63 -1.18
CA GLY A 94 0.04 4.60 0.25
C GLY A 94 -0.45 3.24 0.76
N GLU A 95 -0.60 2.25 -0.12
CA GLU A 95 -0.94 0.88 0.30
C GLU A 95 0.28 0.20 0.93
N THR A 96 0.05 -0.58 1.99
CA THR A 96 1.05 -1.46 2.57
C THR A 96 1.01 -2.82 1.88
N VAL A 97 2.12 -3.21 1.27
CA VAL A 97 2.35 -4.52 0.67
C VAL A 97 3.37 -5.30 1.47
N VAL A 98 3.36 -6.63 1.35
CA VAL A 98 4.34 -7.49 2.03
C VAL A 98 5.16 -8.23 0.99
N ILE A 99 6.48 -8.05 1.04
CA ILE A 99 7.39 -8.84 0.22
C ILE A 99 7.89 -10.02 1.04
N ARG A 100 7.69 -11.23 0.52
CA ARG A 100 8.10 -12.50 1.13
C ARG A 100 9.17 -13.17 0.30
N ARG A 101 10.16 -13.78 0.94
CA ARG A 101 11.15 -14.61 0.26
C ARG A 101 10.63 -16.06 0.17
N ARG A 102 10.52 -16.61 -1.04
CA ARG A 102 10.04 -17.98 -1.31
C ARG A 102 10.99 -18.69 -2.27
N GLY A 103 11.70 -19.70 -1.78
CA GLY A 103 12.53 -20.59 -2.62
C GLY A 103 13.61 -19.86 -3.43
N GLY A 104 14.18 -18.76 -2.91
CA GLY A 104 15.18 -17.96 -3.61
C GLY A 104 14.63 -16.77 -4.40
N SER A 105 13.31 -16.71 -4.62
CA SER A 105 12.63 -15.58 -5.26
C SER A 105 11.95 -14.68 -4.24
N PHE A 106 11.65 -13.45 -4.65
CA PHE A 106 10.82 -12.54 -3.87
C PHE A 106 9.41 -12.49 -4.46
N VAL A 107 8.42 -12.55 -3.59
CA VAL A 107 7.00 -12.50 -3.93
C VAL A 107 6.40 -11.31 -3.22
N LEU A 108 5.81 -10.40 -3.98
CA LEU A 108 5.02 -9.31 -3.44
C LEU A 108 3.59 -9.81 -3.26
N GLU A 109 3.06 -9.62 -2.07
CA GLU A 109 1.68 -9.94 -1.69
C GLU A 109 0.95 -8.62 -1.39
N SER A 110 -0.12 -8.39 -2.13
CA SER A 110 -1.01 -7.24 -1.95
C SER A 110 -2.02 -7.49 -0.83
N ARG A 111 -2.71 -6.44 -0.39
CA ARG A 111 -3.76 -6.57 0.63
C ARG A 111 -4.91 -7.46 0.18
N THR A 112 -5.16 -7.55 -1.12
CA THR A 112 -6.23 -8.38 -1.71
C THR A 112 -5.87 -9.87 -1.77
N GLY A 113 -4.65 -10.25 -1.35
CA GLY A 113 -4.17 -11.64 -1.41
C GLY A 113 -3.61 -12.04 -2.76
N LEU A 114 -3.58 -11.14 -3.75
CA LEU A 114 -2.85 -11.38 -5.00
C LEU A 114 -1.36 -11.34 -4.73
N SER A 115 -0.64 -12.27 -5.36
CA SER A 115 0.80 -12.39 -5.22
C SER A 115 1.48 -12.45 -6.59
N THR A 116 2.62 -11.77 -6.72
CA THR A 116 3.42 -11.77 -7.95
C THR A 116 4.91 -11.83 -7.62
N ARG A 117 5.70 -12.38 -8.55
CA ARG A 117 7.15 -12.40 -8.39
C ARG A 117 7.73 -11.04 -8.71
N VAL A 118 8.62 -10.58 -7.85
CA VAL A 118 9.32 -9.32 -8.00
C VAL A 118 10.82 -9.54 -7.87
N LYS A 119 11.59 -8.66 -8.50
CA LYS A 119 13.03 -8.55 -8.32
C LYS A 119 13.38 -7.13 -7.90
N ARG A 120 14.35 -6.99 -7.02
CA ARG A 120 14.87 -5.66 -6.66
C ARG A 120 15.64 -5.10 -7.85
N VAL A 121 15.36 -3.86 -8.22
CA VAL A 121 16.08 -3.13 -9.25
C VAL A 121 16.85 -2.01 -8.58
N ARG A 122 18.13 -1.89 -8.91
CA ARG A 122 18.96 -0.75 -8.51
C ARG A 122 19.20 0.08 -9.76
N TYR A 123 18.94 1.37 -9.66
CA TYR A 123 19.38 2.37 -10.64
C TYR A 123 20.69 3.00 -10.15
#